data_AF-A0AAU3L171-F1
#
_entry.id   AF-A0AAU3L171-F1
#
_cell.length_a   1.000
_cell.length_b   1.000
_cell.length_c   1.000
_cell.angle_alpha   90.00
_cell.angle_beta   90.00
_cell.angle_gamma   90.00
#
_symmetry.space_group_name_H-M   'P 1'
#
loop_
_entity.id
_entity.type
_entity.pdbx_description
1 polymer ?
#
loop_
_entity_poly.entity_id
_entity_poly.type
_entity_poly.pdbx_seq_one_letter_code
_entity_poly.pdbx_strand_id
1 'polypeptide(L)'
;MFERLTIGAWAITTPGCSVRFVIDEGGQFTTLILGDMQREVEISLDTATLTQIVSQGAKSLSEMTAALSTNSGPGAADVETVIVRDPDGPTAVRVFIDGVEAQATNFTIDAGAGWTWEDWATARDTNLSAASPAAGKVLLKVYADPPGGEGIAGRGGHGWLG
;
A
#
# COMPACT_ATOMS: atom_id res chain seq x y z
N MET A 1 -13.39 5.83 -47.98
CA MET A 1 -12.06 6.38 -48.28
C MET A 1 -11.40 6.62 -46.93
N PHE A 2 -10.28 5.96 -46.62
CA PHE A 2 -9.60 6.14 -45.34
C PHE A 2 -8.76 7.41 -45.37
N GLU A 3 -8.85 8.26 -44.35
CA GLU A 3 -7.95 9.41 -44.20
C GLU A 3 -6.61 8.92 -43.67
N ARG A 4 -5.52 9.20 -44.40
CA ARG A 4 -4.17 8.88 -43.94
C ARG A 4 -3.78 9.81 -42.80
N LEU A 5 -3.32 9.23 -41.69
CA LEU A 5 -2.58 9.99 -40.68
C LEU A 5 -1.32 10.57 -41.34
N THR A 6 -1.15 11.89 -41.28
CA THR A 6 0.07 12.57 -41.71
C THR A 6 1.13 12.48 -40.61
N ILE A 7 2.40 12.52 -40.99
CA ILE A 7 3.51 12.65 -40.03
C ILE A 7 3.23 13.87 -39.13
N GLY A 8 3.16 13.65 -37.82
CA GLY A 8 2.82 14.68 -36.81
C GLY A 8 1.38 14.66 -36.30
N ALA A 9 0.49 13.80 -36.83
CA ALA A 9 -0.83 13.56 -36.25
C ALA A 9 -0.75 12.60 -35.06
N TRP A 10 -1.58 12.81 -34.03
CA TRP A 10 -1.63 12.00 -32.82
C TRP A 10 -3.01 11.34 -32.65
N ALA A 11 -3.00 10.11 -32.16
CA ALA A 11 -4.21 9.40 -31.72
C ALA A 11 -3.99 8.94 -30.27
N ILE A 12 -5.04 9.04 -29.45
CA ILE A 12 -5.02 8.61 -28.05
C ILE A 12 -6.15 7.60 -27.86
N THR A 13 -5.84 6.49 -27.20
CA THR A 13 -6.84 5.50 -26.79
C THR A 13 -7.33 5.80 -25.38
N THR A 14 -8.60 5.53 -25.12
CA THR A 14 -9.22 5.63 -23.80
C THR A 14 -9.49 4.23 -23.24
N PRO A 15 -9.75 4.09 -21.92
CA PRO A 15 -10.26 2.84 -21.37
C PRO A 15 -11.45 2.31 -22.18
N GLY A 16 -11.44 1.02 -22.52
CA GLY A 16 -12.47 0.39 -23.35
C GLY A 16 -12.25 0.48 -24.86
N CYS A 17 -11.17 1.10 -25.34
CA CYS A 17 -10.80 1.05 -26.76
C CYS A 17 -10.52 -0.41 -27.17
N SER A 18 -11.19 -0.88 -28.23
CA SER A 18 -10.97 -2.23 -28.76
C SER A 18 -9.65 -2.28 -29.52
N VAL A 19 -8.88 -3.34 -29.26
CA VAL A 19 -7.55 -3.57 -29.88
C VAL A 19 -7.52 -4.96 -30.46
N ARG A 20 -7.07 -5.09 -31.71
CA ARG A 20 -6.91 -6.39 -32.38
C ARG A 20 -5.73 -6.39 -33.32
N PHE A 21 -5.20 -7.58 -33.58
CA PHE A 21 -4.12 -7.83 -34.52
C PHE A 21 -4.58 -8.80 -35.59
N VAL A 22 -4.29 -8.48 -36.85
CA VAL A 22 -4.58 -9.34 -38.01
C VAL A 22 -3.27 -9.60 -38.75
N ILE A 23 -2.88 -10.87 -38.85
CA ILE A 23 -1.70 -11.28 -39.61
C ILE A 23 -2.09 -11.38 -41.09
N ASP A 24 -1.26 -10.82 -41.97
CA ASP A 24 -1.50 -10.94 -43.42
C ASP A 24 -1.33 -12.39 -43.91
N GLU A 25 -1.89 -12.71 -45.08
CA GLU A 25 -1.81 -14.07 -45.64
C GLU A 25 -0.37 -14.53 -45.91
N GLY A 26 0.57 -13.59 -46.04
CA GLY A 26 2.00 -13.85 -46.24
C GLY A 26 2.83 -14.02 -44.97
N GLY A 27 2.26 -13.75 -43.79
CA GLY A 27 2.97 -13.72 -42.51
C GLY A 27 4.09 -12.67 -42.42
N GLN A 28 4.12 -11.68 -43.32
CA GLN A 28 5.16 -10.66 -43.37
C GLN A 28 4.80 -9.41 -42.57
N PHE A 29 3.51 -9.13 -42.47
CA PHE A 29 2.98 -7.98 -41.75
C PHE A 29 1.90 -8.40 -40.76
N THR A 30 1.82 -7.68 -39.65
CA THR A 30 0.65 -7.66 -38.78
C THR A 30 0.01 -6.29 -38.83
N THR A 31 -1.32 -6.23 -38.85
CA THR A 31 -2.06 -4.97 -38.78
C THR A 31 -2.65 -4.84 -37.38
N LEU A 32 -2.17 -3.84 -36.64
CA LEU A 32 -2.78 -3.37 -35.39
C LEU A 32 -4.00 -2.52 -35.76
N ILE A 33 -5.15 -2.85 -35.18
CA ILE A 33 -6.39 -2.10 -35.37
C ILE A 33 -6.90 -1.61 -34.02
N LEU A 34 -7.14 -0.31 -33.93
CA LEU A 34 -7.66 0.39 -32.77
C LEU A 34 -9.03 0.98 -33.08
N GLY A 35 -10.03 0.68 -32.25
CA GLY A 35 -11.40 1.20 -32.39
C GLY A 35 -12.45 0.14 -32.73
N ASP A 36 -13.67 0.60 -32.99
CA ASP A 36 -14.82 -0.24 -33.34
C ASP A 36 -15.06 -0.28 -34.85
N MET A 37 -15.95 -1.16 -35.33
CA MET A 37 -16.21 -1.34 -36.78
C MET A 37 -16.67 -0.08 -37.53
N GLN A 38 -16.95 1.04 -36.85
CA GLN A 38 -17.36 2.30 -37.46
C GLN A 38 -16.23 3.34 -37.46
N ARG A 39 -15.23 3.23 -36.56
CA ARG A 39 -14.12 4.18 -36.42
C ARG A 39 -12.84 3.45 -36.05
N GLU A 40 -12.04 3.13 -37.07
CA GLU A 40 -10.82 2.34 -36.93
C GLU A 40 -9.58 3.15 -37.34
N VAL A 41 -8.52 2.95 -36.58
CA VAL A 41 -7.16 3.30 -36.98
C VAL A 41 -6.40 2.01 -37.19
N GLU A 42 -5.85 1.85 -38.39
CA GLU A 42 -5.11 0.66 -38.80
C GLU A 42 -3.64 1.00 -39.03
N ILE A 43 -2.74 0.18 -38.49
CA ILE A 43 -1.29 0.32 -38.63
C ILE A 43 -0.70 -1.03 -38.99
N SER A 44 -0.20 -1.17 -40.22
CA SER A 44 0.54 -2.36 -40.66
C SER A 44 2.00 -2.26 -40.26
N LEU A 45 2.51 -3.32 -39.66
CA LEU A 45 3.82 -3.41 -39.03
C LEU A 45 4.53 -4.66 -39.53
N ASP A 46 5.79 -4.53 -39.94
CA ASP A 46 6.64 -5.71 -40.15
C ASP A 46 7.08 -6.34 -38.82
N THR A 47 7.65 -7.53 -38.90
CA THR A 47 8.11 -8.29 -37.73
C THR A 47 9.13 -7.53 -36.89
N ALA A 48 10.05 -6.79 -37.52
CA ALA A 48 11.10 -6.06 -36.81
C ALA A 48 10.52 -4.90 -36.00
N THR A 49 9.61 -4.13 -36.61
CA THR A 49 8.91 -3.00 -36.00
C THR A 49 8.01 -3.49 -34.87
N LEU A 50 7.24 -4.56 -35.08
CA LEU A 50 6.41 -5.16 -34.03
C LEU A 50 7.25 -5.60 -32.83
N THR A 51 8.39 -6.25 -33.06
CA THR A 51 9.30 -6.68 -31.99
C THR A 51 9.80 -5.50 -31.16
N GLN A 52 10.17 -4.40 -31.82
CA GLN A 52 10.58 -3.18 -31.13
C GLN A 52 9.43 -2.56 -30.31
N ILE A 53 8.21 -2.50 -30.86
CA ILE A 53 7.04 -1.99 -30.14
C ILE A 53 6.77 -2.82 -28.90
N VAL A 54 6.81 -4.15 -28.98
CA VAL A 54 6.61 -5.04 -27.83
C VAL A 54 7.69 -4.82 -26.76
N SER A 55 8.96 -4.78 -27.17
CA SER A 55 10.08 -4.56 -26.26
C SER A 55 10.01 -3.20 -25.54
N GLN A 56 9.79 -2.12 -26.30
CA GLN A 56 9.72 -0.76 -25.74
C GLN A 56 8.42 -0.54 -24.96
N GLY A 57 7.32 -1.16 -25.39
CA GLY A 57 6.03 -1.13 -24.71
C GLY A 57 6.11 -1.78 -23.33
N ALA A 58 6.75 -2.96 -23.22
CA ALA A 58 6.96 -3.63 -21.94
C ALA A 58 7.82 -2.79 -20.98
N LYS A 59 8.91 -2.18 -21.50
CA LYS A 59 9.74 -1.26 -20.72
C LYS A 59 8.94 -0.05 -20.24
N SER A 60 8.20 0.61 -21.14
CA SER A 60 7.40 1.79 -20.83
C SER A 60 6.30 1.49 -19.81
N LEU A 61 5.63 0.32 -19.91
CA LEU A 61 4.64 -0.11 -18.94
C LEU A 61 5.25 -0.32 -17.55
N SER A 62 6.46 -0.88 -17.49
CA SER A 62 7.20 -1.06 -16.24
C SER A 62 7.54 0.29 -15.59
N GLU A 63 8.00 1.25 -16.40
CA GLU A 63 8.28 2.62 -15.97
C GLU A 63 7.01 3.36 -15.51
N MET A 64 5.89 3.21 -16.23
CA MET A 64 4.59 3.79 -15.83
C MET A 64 4.08 3.21 -14.51
N THR A 65 4.24 1.90 -14.31
CA THR A 65 3.84 1.23 -13.06
C THR A 65 4.68 1.76 -11.90
N ALA A 66 6.00 1.84 -12.07
CA ALA A 66 6.89 2.44 -11.08
C ALA A 66 6.54 3.92 -10.82
N ALA A 67 6.24 4.68 -11.87
CA ALA A 67 5.87 6.09 -11.75
C ALA A 67 4.54 6.29 -11.00
N LEU A 68 3.57 5.41 -11.20
CA LEU A 68 2.30 5.42 -10.44
C LEU A 68 2.54 5.08 -8.96
N SER A 69 3.50 4.21 -8.66
CA SER A 69 3.94 3.97 -7.28
C SER A 69 4.66 5.19 -6.67
N THR A 70 5.33 6.01 -7.47
CA THR A 70 6.07 7.21 -6.98
C THR A 70 5.29 8.53 -7.05
N ASN A 71 4.17 8.61 -7.79
CA ASN A 71 3.34 9.81 -7.99
C ASN A 71 2.06 9.85 -7.13
N SER A 72 1.86 8.85 -6.27
CA SER A 72 1.29 9.18 -4.96
C SER A 72 2.22 10.23 -4.33
N GLY A 73 1.79 11.11 -3.42
CA GLY A 73 2.76 11.87 -2.62
C GLY A 73 3.67 10.91 -1.82
N PRO A 74 4.13 11.22 -0.60
CA PRO A 74 3.97 10.19 0.40
C PRO A 74 2.45 9.91 0.47
N GLY A 75 1.92 9.08 -0.45
CA GLY A 75 0.68 8.37 -0.20
C GLY A 75 0.91 7.72 1.15
N ALA A 76 -0.02 7.93 2.09
CA ALA A 76 0.06 7.23 3.36
C ALA A 76 0.32 5.77 3.02
N ALA A 77 1.47 5.24 3.45
CA ALA A 77 1.84 3.87 3.18
C ALA A 77 0.64 2.99 3.56
N ASP A 78 0.34 1.99 2.75
CA ASP A 78 -0.75 1.09 3.13
C ASP A 78 -0.23 0.26 4.30
N VAL A 79 -0.79 0.53 5.48
CA VAL A 79 -0.37 -0.11 6.73
C VAL A 79 -1.44 -1.10 7.14
N GLU A 80 -1.08 -2.37 7.09
CA GLU A 80 -1.93 -3.47 7.54
C GLU A 80 -1.38 -4.04 8.85
N THR A 81 -2.28 -4.38 9.77
CA THR A 81 -1.90 -5.04 11.03
C THR A 81 -2.72 -6.30 11.24
N VAL A 82 -2.06 -7.44 11.43
CA VAL A 82 -2.70 -8.70 11.84
C VAL A 82 -2.46 -8.90 13.33
N ILE A 83 -3.54 -8.87 14.11
CA ILE A 83 -3.51 -9.04 15.57
C ILE A 83 -4.14 -10.38 15.92
N VAL A 84 -3.35 -11.25 16.55
CA VAL A 84 -3.82 -12.52 17.11
C VAL A 84 -3.76 -12.41 18.63
N ARG A 85 -4.93 -12.37 19.25
CA ARG A 85 -5.05 -12.31 20.71
C ARG A 85 -5.20 -13.73 21.26
N ASP A 86 -4.28 -14.13 22.12
CA ASP A 86 -4.45 -15.27 23.00
C ASP A 86 -5.19 -14.77 24.27
N PRO A 87 -6.37 -15.31 24.62
CA PRO A 87 -7.10 -14.89 25.81
C PRO A 87 -6.33 -15.12 27.12
N ASP A 88 -5.41 -16.09 27.14
CA ASP A 88 -4.63 -16.47 28.33
C ASP A 88 -3.12 -16.21 28.13
N GLY A 89 -2.73 -15.52 27.05
CA GLY A 89 -1.36 -15.43 26.60
C GLY A 89 -0.99 -14.11 25.91
N PRO A 90 0.24 -14.01 25.36
CA PRO A 90 0.71 -12.79 24.72
C PRO A 90 -0.04 -12.52 23.42
N THR A 91 -0.29 -11.24 23.13
CA THR A 91 -0.81 -10.82 21.82
C THR A 91 0.32 -10.83 20.79
N ALA A 92 0.11 -11.50 19.66
CA ALA A 92 1.00 -11.44 18.51
C ALA A 92 0.49 -10.38 17.52
N VAL A 93 1.39 -9.48 17.10
CA VAL A 93 1.09 -8.44 16.11
C VAL A 93 2.09 -8.54 14.97
N ARG A 94 1.58 -8.60 13.73
CA ARG A 94 2.36 -8.52 12.50
C ARG A 94 1.95 -7.25 11.75
N VAL A 95 2.93 -6.45 11.34
CA VAL A 95 2.72 -5.19 10.63
C VAL A 95 3.24 -5.35 9.21
N PHE A 96 2.47 -4.90 8.23
CA PHE A 96 2.87 -4.86 6.83
C PHE A 96 2.81 -3.42 6.34
N ILE A 97 3.83 -3.01 5.59
CA ILE A 97 3.91 -1.71 4.93
C ILE A 97 4.00 -2.00 3.44
N ASP A 98 2.98 -1.58 2.70
CA ASP A 98 2.85 -1.83 1.25
C ASP A 98 3.01 -3.32 0.89
N GLY A 99 2.38 -4.20 1.70
CA GLY A 99 2.41 -5.66 1.53
C GLY A 99 3.69 -6.36 2.01
N VAL A 100 4.68 -5.64 2.54
CA VAL A 100 5.93 -6.22 3.08
C VAL A 100 5.91 -6.21 4.59
N GLU A 101 6.18 -7.37 5.21
CA GLU A 101 6.23 -7.49 6.67
C GLU A 101 7.37 -6.64 7.26
N ALA A 102 7.04 -5.83 8.25
CA ALA A 102 7.94 -4.93 8.94
C ALA A 102 8.03 -5.28 10.43
N GLN A 103 9.22 -5.09 11.01
CA GLN A 103 9.41 -5.19 12.45
C GLN A 103 8.72 -4.03 13.16
N ALA A 104 7.99 -4.33 14.22
CA ALA A 104 7.28 -3.34 15.01
C ALA A 104 7.52 -3.54 16.51
N THR A 105 7.75 -2.45 17.23
CA THR A 105 7.70 -2.43 18.69
C THR A 105 6.25 -2.25 19.12
N ASN A 106 5.72 -3.24 19.85
CA ASN A 106 4.34 -3.23 20.31
C ASN A 106 4.29 -2.81 21.79
N PHE A 107 3.44 -1.84 22.10
CA PHE A 107 3.15 -1.43 23.48
C PHE A 107 1.72 -1.82 23.81
N THR A 108 1.55 -2.90 24.57
CA THR A 108 0.23 -3.34 25.05
C THR A 108 -0.12 -2.60 26.32
N ILE A 109 -1.23 -1.86 26.30
CA ILE A 109 -1.77 -1.16 27.47
C ILE A 109 -3.10 -1.79 27.84
N ASP A 110 -3.12 -2.53 28.95
CA ASP A 110 -4.30 -3.22 29.45
C ASP A 110 -4.39 -3.08 30.97
N ALA A 111 -5.04 -2.02 31.43
CA ALA A 111 -5.27 -1.82 32.87
C ALA A 111 -6.27 -2.85 33.45
N GLY A 112 -7.08 -3.48 32.59
CA GLY A 112 -8.08 -4.47 32.97
C GLY A 112 -7.51 -5.86 33.26
N ALA A 113 -6.23 -6.09 33.01
CA ALA A 113 -5.58 -7.38 33.23
C ALA A 113 -5.34 -7.74 34.71
N GLY A 114 -5.93 -7.01 35.66
CA GLY A 114 -5.90 -7.34 37.10
C GLY A 114 -4.59 -6.98 37.79
N TRP A 115 -3.93 -5.92 37.34
CA TRP A 115 -2.61 -5.53 37.81
C TRP A 115 -2.65 -4.86 39.20
N THR A 116 -1.53 -4.93 39.93
CA THR A 116 -1.30 -4.01 41.05
C THR A 116 -0.81 -2.66 40.55
N TRP A 117 -0.90 -1.63 41.39
CA TRP A 117 -0.35 -0.31 41.09
C TRP A 117 1.17 -0.35 40.81
N GLU A 118 1.91 -1.21 41.50
CA GLU A 118 3.36 -1.37 41.30
C GLU A 118 3.67 -2.01 39.94
N ASP A 119 2.92 -3.05 39.55
CA ASP A 119 3.03 -3.67 38.22
C ASP A 119 2.70 -2.65 37.12
N TRP A 120 1.65 -1.86 37.34
CA TRP A 120 1.20 -0.81 36.43
C TRP A 120 2.24 0.28 36.23
N ALA A 121 2.77 0.83 37.32
CA ALA A 121 3.82 1.84 37.27
C ALA A 121 5.10 1.28 36.58
N THR A 122 5.47 0.05 36.88
CA THR A 122 6.65 -0.60 36.30
C THR A 122 6.53 -0.76 34.78
N ALA A 123 5.39 -1.26 34.28
CA ALA A 123 5.22 -1.41 32.83
C ALA A 123 5.05 -0.06 32.13
N ARG A 124 4.40 0.92 32.78
CA ARG A 124 4.34 2.31 32.28
C ARG A 124 5.74 2.86 32.05
N ASP A 125 6.59 2.81 33.07
CA ASP A 125 7.91 3.42 33.01
C ASP A 125 8.82 2.66 32.02
N THR A 126 8.68 1.34 31.95
CA THR A 126 9.36 0.50 30.95
C THR A 126 8.92 0.89 29.53
N ASN A 127 7.62 0.96 29.25
CA ASN A 127 7.10 1.32 27.95
C ASN A 127 7.51 2.75 27.54
N LEU A 128 7.43 3.72 28.45
CA LEU A 128 7.83 5.10 28.18
C LEU A 128 9.34 5.22 27.92
N SER A 129 10.18 4.43 28.58
CA SER A 129 11.63 4.41 28.35
C SER A 129 12.02 3.80 27.00
N ALA A 130 11.27 2.81 26.54
CA ALA A 130 11.52 2.13 25.27
C ALA A 130 10.89 2.83 24.05
N ALA A 131 9.93 3.73 24.28
CA ALA A 131 9.19 4.38 23.22
C ALA A 131 10.00 5.44 22.46
N SER A 132 9.75 5.53 21.15
CA SER A 132 10.19 6.68 20.37
C SER A 132 9.52 7.97 20.87
N PRO A 133 10.09 9.17 20.62
CA PRO A 133 9.47 10.42 21.06
C PRO A 133 8.04 10.63 20.55
N ALA A 134 7.70 10.10 19.38
CA ALA A 134 6.35 10.17 18.83
C ALA A 134 5.40 9.21 19.56
N ALA A 135 5.80 7.95 19.73
CA ALA A 135 5.02 6.96 20.47
C ALA A 135 4.84 7.35 21.95
N GLY A 136 5.89 7.87 22.59
CA GLY A 136 5.86 8.33 23.97
C GLY A 136 4.81 9.41 24.22
N LYS A 137 4.61 10.35 23.28
CA LYS A 137 3.53 11.36 23.38
C LYS A 137 2.14 10.73 23.38
N VAL A 138 1.94 9.64 22.66
CA VAL A 138 0.67 8.90 22.65
C VAL A 138 0.53 8.10 23.93
N LEU A 139 1.57 7.36 24.32
CA LEU A 139 1.58 6.56 25.54
C LEU A 139 1.31 7.40 26.79
N LEU A 140 1.90 8.59 26.92
CA LEU A 140 1.62 9.50 28.04
C LEU A 140 0.14 9.86 28.15
N LYS A 141 -0.57 10.05 27.03
CA LYS A 141 -2.01 10.33 27.04
C LYS A 141 -2.80 9.12 27.50
N VAL A 142 -2.45 7.93 26.99
CA VAL A 142 -3.14 6.68 27.36
C VAL A 142 -2.91 6.35 28.84
N TYR A 143 -1.68 6.47 29.32
CA TYR A 143 -1.36 6.20 30.73
C TYR A 143 -1.94 7.23 31.70
N ALA A 144 -2.21 8.46 31.26
CA ALA A 144 -2.86 9.49 32.08
C ALA A 144 -4.35 9.21 32.34
N ASP A 145 -4.99 8.42 31.48
CA ASP A 145 -6.40 8.04 31.58
C ASP A 145 -6.61 6.65 30.94
N PRO A 146 -6.11 5.58 31.58
CA PRO A 146 -6.10 4.27 30.96
C PRO A 146 -7.50 3.65 30.95
N PRO A 147 -7.95 3.12 29.80
CA PRO A 147 -9.20 2.38 29.76
C PRO A 147 -9.10 1.14 30.67
N GLY A 148 -10.10 0.95 31.54
CA GLY A 148 -10.11 -0.12 32.54
C GLY A 148 -9.26 0.18 33.79
N GLY A 149 -8.83 1.43 33.99
CA GLY A 149 -7.99 1.84 35.11
C GLY A 149 -8.56 1.52 36.50
N GLU A 150 -9.88 1.41 36.63
CA GLU A 150 -10.57 0.96 37.83
C GLU A 150 -10.23 -0.48 38.25
N GLY A 151 -9.71 -1.29 37.32
CA GLY A 151 -9.25 -2.66 37.56
C GLY A 151 -7.89 -2.74 38.26
N ILE A 152 -7.17 -1.63 38.39
CA ILE A 152 -5.84 -1.60 39.03
C ILE A 152 -5.97 -1.56 40.55
N ALA A 153 -5.49 -2.61 41.20
CA ALA A 153 -5.53 -2.73 42.64
C ALA A 153 -4.47 -1.86 43.32
N GLY A 154 -4.83 -1.20 44.43
CA GLY A 154 -3.88 -0.49 45.28
C GLY A 154 -3.43 0.90 44.78
N ARG A 155 -4.08 1.45 43.75
CA ARG A 155 -3.77 2.81 43.26
C ARG A 155 -4.00 3.91 44.31
N GLY A 156 -5.05 3.80 45.12
CA GLY A 156 -5.40 4.81 46.12
C GLY A 156 -5.50 6.23 45.53
N GLY A 157 -4.77 7.18 46.12
CA GLY A 157 -4.72 8.59 45.69
C GLY A 157 -3.57 8.93 44.72
N HIS A 158 -2.81 7.95 44.24
CA HIS A 158 -1.68 8.21 43.35
C HIS A 158 -2.11 8.77 41.99
N GLY A 159 -1.34 9.73 41.48
CA GLY A 159 -1.52 10.27 40.14
C GLY A 159 -1.12 9.24 39.10
N TRP A 160 -1.84 9.22 37.97
CA TRP A 160 -1.62 8.24 36.89
C TRP A 160 -0.20 8.25 36.31
N LEU A 161 0.46 9.42 36.33
CA LEU A 161 1.81 9.62 35.81
C LEU A 161 2.86 9.89 36.91
N GLY A 162 2.48 9.80 38.19
CA GLY A 162 3.32 10.16 39.34
C GLY A 162 2.50 10.34 40.60
#